data_AF-A0A8H6CWN2-F1
#
_entry.id   AF-A0A8H6CWN2-F1
#
_cell.length_a   1.000
_cell.length_b   1.000
_cell.length_c   1.000
_cell.angle_alpha   90.00
_cell.angle_beta   90.00
_cell.angle_gamma   90.00
#
_symmetry.space_group_name_H-M   'P 1'
#
loop_
_entity.id
_entity.type
_entity.pdbx_description
1 polymer ?
#
loop_
_entity_poly.entity_id
_entity_poly.type
_entity_poly.pdbx_seq_one_letter_code
_entity_poly.pdbx_strand_id
1 'polypeptide(L)'
;MLMRNGATIGSSAKCGAVAKARRERAATRKASEAQTRPMTLNENIEACHTLLFSRFTVETDTKLTAKSPITNPSDNRCLKSLKPWHSFQDQQKLALVTLYESFPAEHRVFENENFLAILRNQVARRPIAGEKSPESYLHDSVWVLVKAIIPELKQGEEARRAFQIGDG
;
A
#
# COMPACT_ATOMS: atom_id res chain seq x y z
N MET A 1 46.07 -4.79 58.83
CA MET A 1 44.59 -4.65 58.87
C MET A 1 44.12 -4.48 57.42
N LEU A 2 43.65 -5.57 56.80
CA LEU A 2 43.17 -5.60 55.41
C LEU A 2 41.69 -5.25 55.37
N MET A 3 41.28 -4.31 54.51
CA MET A 3 39.95 -4.11 53.90
C MET A 3 40.15 -2.99 52.85
N ARG A 4 39.64 -2.98 51.61
CA ARG A 4 38.53 -3.62 50.88
C ARG A 4 38.87 -3.43 49.39
N ASN A 5 38.64 -4.42 48.53
CA ASN A 5 38.49 -4.21 47.09
C ASN A 5 37.46 -5.20 46.56
N GLY A 6 36.22 -4.76 46.37
CA GLY A 6 35.14 -5.64 45.91
C GLY A 6 33.81 -4.93 45.79
N ALA A 7 33.72 -3.87 44.97
CA ALA A 7 32.44 -3.20 44.72
C ALA A 7 32.43 -2.33 43.46
N THR A 8 32.87 -2.83 42.30
CA THR A 8 32.78 -2.01 41.06
C THR A 8 32.26 -2.75 39.83
N ILE A 9 32.37 -4.08 39.77
CA ILE A 9 32.05 -4.84 38.55
C ILE A 9 30.52 -5.08 38.39
N GLY A 10 29.77 -5.19 39.49
CA GLY A 10 28.33 -5.49 39.46
C GLY A 10 27.39 -4.32 39.11
N SER A 11 27.85 -3.07 39.25
CA SER A 11 27.02 -1.88 39.00
C SER A 11 26.96 -1.51 37.50
N SER A 12 28.09 -1.63 36.80
CA SER A 12 28.18 -1.33 35.36
C SER A 12 27.37 -2.31 34.50
N ALA A 13 27.42 -3.61 34.82
CA ALA A 13 26.66 -4.64 34.09
C ALA A 13 25.14 -4.49 34.25
N LYS A 14 24.65 -4.13 35.45
CA LYS A 14 23.22 -3.84 35.69
C LYS A 14 22.76 -2.57 34.96
N CYS A 15 23.58 -1.52 34.92
CA CYS A 15 23.27 -0.30 34.19
C CYS A 15 23.17 -0.55 32.66
N GLY A 16 24.08 -1.37 32.11
CA GLY A 16 24.05 -1.79 30.71
C GLY A 16 22.81 -2.60 30.32
N ALA A 17 22.38 -3.53 31.18
CA ALA A 17 21.17 -4.33 30.96
C ALA A 17 19.89 -3.47 30.96
N VAL A 18 19.79 -2.51 31.88
CA VAL A 18 18.65 -1.58 31.95
C VAL A 18 18.62 -0.64 30.73
N ALA A 19 19.77 -0.14 30.29
CA ALA A 19 19.87 0.70 29.10
C ALA A 19 19.45 -0.06 27.82
N LYS A 20 19.85 -1.34 27.70
CA LYS A 20 19.46 -2.20 26.58
C LYS A 20 17.95 -2.47 26.57
N ALA A 21 17.38 -2.87 27.72
CA ALA A 21 15.94 -3.11 27.83
C ALA A 21 15.10 -1.85 27.56
N ARG A 22 15.57 -0.66 27.95
CA ARG A 22 14.90 0.62 27.65
C ARG A 22 14.94 0.94 26.16
N ARG A 23 16.07 0.68 25.48
CA ARG A 23 16.20 0.86 24.03
C ARG A 23 15.29 -0.10 23.27
N GLU A 24 15.24 -1.37 23.68
CA GLU A 24 14.36 -2.38 23.08
C GLU A 24 12.89 -1.99 23.24
N ARG A 25 12.44 -1.63 24.46
CA ARG A 25 11.06 -1.17 24.68
C ARG A 25 10.73 0.08 23.86
N ALA A 26 11.66 1.04 23.77
CA ALA A 26 11.46 2.23 22.96
C ALA A 26 11.40 1.90 21.46
N ALA A 27 12.20 0.96 20.98
CA ALA A 27 12.17 0.50 19.60
C ALA A 27 10.87 -0.24 19.27
N THR A 28 10.42 -1.14 20.14
CA THR A 28 9.13 -1.83 20.00
C THR A 28 7.97 -0.83 19.97
N ARG A 29 7.98 0.16 20.87
CA ARG A 29 6.93 1.18 20.91
C ARG A 29 6.90 2.02 19.63
N LYS A 30 8.06 2.45 19.15
CA LYS A 30 8.18 3.18 17.87
C LYS A 30 7.70 2.34 16.68
N ALA A 31 8.02 1.04 16.66
CA ALA A 31 7.57 0.14 15.60
C ALA A 31 6.05 -0.04 15.61
N SER A 32 5.44 -0.22 16.79
CA SER A 32 3.97 -0.31 16.90
C SER A 32 3.29 1.00 16.54
N GLU A 33 3.84 2.14 17.00
CA GLU A 33 3.32 3.46 16.66
C GLU A 33 3.39 3.71 15.15
N ALA A 34 4.49 3.32 14.49
CA ALA A 34 4.64 3.43 13.04
C ALA A 34 3.59 2.61 12.27
N GLN A 35 3.30 1.39 12.72
CA GLN A 35 2.33 0.50 12.06
C GLN A 35 0.88 0.99 12.15
N THR A 36 0.55 1.78 13.16
CA THR A 36 -0.82 2.30 13.36
C THR A 36 -1.00 3.74 12.92
N ARG A 37 0.10 4.46 12.67
CA ARG A 37 0.07 5.86 12.27
C ARG A 37 -0.48 6.01 10.85
N PRO A 38 -1.41 6.95 10.60
CA PRO A 38 -1.83 7.28 9.25
C PRO A 38 -0.67 7.72 8.35
N MET A 39 -0.75 7.35 7.08
CA MET A 39 0.29 7.61 6.09
C MET A 39 0.05 8.92 5.35
N THR A 40 1.13 9.53 4.87
CA THR A 40 1.07 10.58 3.83
C THR A 40 0.75 9.98 2.47
N LEU A 41 0.44 10.81 1.47
CA LEU A 41 0.19 10.34 0.10
C LEU A 41 1.38 9.53 -0.45
N ASN A 42 2.61 10.03 -0.26
CA ASN A 42 3.83 9.36 -0.70
C ASN A 42 4.07 8.04 0.02
N GLU A 43 3.94 8.04 1.36
CA GLU A 43 4.08 6.81 2.15
C GLU A 43 3.04 5.77 1.71
N ASN A 44 1.80 6.20 1.44
CA ASN A 44 0.74 5.31 0.99
C ASN A 44 1.02 4.73 -0.40
N ILE A 45 1.39 5.55 -1.39
CA ILE A 45 1.73 5.08 -2.75
C ILE A 45 2.89 4.07 -2.70
N GLU A 46 3.97 4.39 -1.97
CA GLU A 46 5.13 3.51 -1.81
C GLU A 46 4.75 2.19 -1.12
N ALA A 47 3.96 2.26 -0.05
CA ALA A 47 3.48 1.08 0.66
C ALA A 47 2.59 0.21 -0.22
N CYS A 48 1.78 0.80 -1.10
CA CYS A 48 0.97 0.05 -2.06
C CYS A 48 1.84 -0.73 -3.04
N HIS A 49 2.88 -0.12 -3.60
CA HIS A 49 3.81 -0.79 -4.50
C HIS A 49 4.60 -1.92 -3.80
N THR A 50 5.14 -1.64 -2.63
CA THR A 50 6.04 -2.56 -1.93
C THR A 50 5.30 -3.68 -1.19
N LEU A 51 4.14 -3.40 -0.60
CA LEU A 51 3.41 -4.35 0.25
C LEU A 51 2.23 -5.01 -0.43
N LEU A 52 1.45 -4.27 -1.23
CA LEU A 52 0.17 -4.74 -1.77
C LEU A 52 0.33 -5.32 -3.18
N PHE A 53 0.81 -4.51 -4.14
CA PHE A 53 0.94 -4.90 -5.54
C PHE A 53 2.02 -5.96 -5.76
N SER A 54 3.03 -6.02 -4.89
CA SER A 54 4.03 -7.10 -4.88
C SER A 54 3.44 -8.49 -4.61
N ARG A 55 2.18 -8.58 -4.13
CA ARG A 55 1.46 -9.85 -3.93
C ARG A 55 0.51 -10.23 -5.04
N PHE A 56 0.51 -9.49 -6.15
CA PHE A 56 -0.14 -9.95 -7.37
C PHE A 56 0.46 -11.30 -7.78
N THR A 57 -0.38 -12.33 -7.82
CA THR A 57 0.01 -13.69 -8.21
C THR A 57 -0.95 -14.21 -9.25
N VAL A 58 -0.43 -14.96 -10.22
CA VAL A 58 -1.20 -15.62 -11.27
C VAL A 58 -1.17 -17.11 -10.99
N GLU A 59 -2.31 -17.79 -11.14
CA GLU A 59 -2.36 -19.24 -11.05
C GLU A 59 -1.59 -19.86 -12.22
N THR A 60 -0.65 -20.75 -11.91
CA THR A 60 0.22 -21.39 -12.90
C THR A 60 -0.12 -22.86 -13.10
N ASP A 61 -0.85 -23.48 -12.18
CA ASP A 61 -1.38 -24.82 -12.36
C ASP A 61 -2.53 -24.77 -13.38
N THR A 62 -2.26 -25.32 -14.56
CA THR A 62 -3.22 -25.44 -15.66
C THR A 62 -4.48 -26.23 -15.28
N LYS A 63 -4.44 -27.00 -14.19
CA LYS A 63 -5.61 -27.71 -13.65
C LYS A 63 -6.51 -26.82 -12.79
N LEU A 64 -6.01 -25.69 -12.32
CA LEU A 64 -6.70 -24.73 -11.45
C LEU A 64 -7.05 -23.43 -12.20
N THR A 65 -6.36 -23.14 -13.31
CA THR A 65 -6.81 -22.14 -14.26
C THR A 65 -8.15 -22.54 -14.87
N ALA A 66 -8.95 -21.55 -15.27
CA ALA A 66 -10.23 -21.79 -15.94
C ALA A 66 -10.09 -22.82 -17.08
N LYS A 67 -10.54 -24.05 -16.82
CA LYS A 67 -10.55 -25.18 -17.76
C LYS A 67 -11.65 -25.07 -18.80
N SER A 68 -12.33 -23.93 -18.90
CA SER A 68 -13.15 -23.69 -20.07
C SER A 68 -12.27 -24.03 -21.26
N PRO A 69 -12.67 -24.99 -22.11
CA PRO A 69 -12.00 -25.12 -23.37
C PRO A 69 -11.99 -23.70 -23.95
N ILE A 70 -11.02 -23.41 -24.79
CA ILE A 70 -11.21 -22.33 -25.75
C ILE A 70 -12.31 -22.83 -26.72
N THR A 71 -13.49 -23.19 -26.20
CA THR A 71 -14.70 -23.59 -26.90
C THR A 71 -15.19 -22.29 -27.50
N ASN A 72 -14.59 -21.99 -28.64
CA ASN A 72 -14.91 -20.88 -29.51
C ASN A 72 -14.63 -19.50 -28.87
N PRO A 73 -13.69 -18.70 -29.38
CA PRO A 73 -13.59 -17.28 -29.03
C PRO A 73 -14.80 -16.45 -29.50
N SER A 74 -15.90 -17.07 -29.94
CA SER A 74 -17.01 -16.43 -30.63
C SER A 74 -17.80 -15.44 -29.80
N ASP A 75 -17.83 -15.58 -28.47
CA ASP A 75 -18.58 -14.66 -27.59
C ASP A 75 -17.71 -13.70 -26.79
N ASN A 76 -16.40 -13.93 -26.72
CA ASN A 76 -15.51 -12.89 -26.23
C ASN A 76 -15.26 -11.94 -27.39
N ARG A 77 -16.08 -10.87 -27.49
CA ARG A 77 -15.96 -9.83 -28.51
C ARG A 77 -14.54 -9.24 -28.46
N CYS A 78 -13.62 -9.88 -29.18
CA CYS A 78 -12.26 -9.39 -29.34
C CYS A 78 -12.38 -7.96 -29.83
N LEU A 79 -11.80 -7.02 -29.07
CA LEU A 79 -11.78 -5.62 -29.47
C LEU A 79 -11.22 -5.54 -30.90
N LYS A 80 -12.10 -5.22 -31.85
CA LYS A 80 -11.78 -5.20 -33.28
C LYS A 80 -10.79 -4.09 -33.63
N SER A 81 -10.60 -3.13 -32.73
CA SER A 81 -9.67 -2.02 -32.87
C SER A 81 -9.21 -1.57 -31.49
N LEU A 82 -7.99 -1.97 -31.12
CA LEU A 82 -7.23 -1.28 -30.09
C LEU A 82 -6.59 -0.06 -30.74
N LYS A 83 -6.91 1.14 -30.24
CA LYS A 83 -6.27 2.38 -30.69
C LYS A 83 -5.19 2.78 -29.70
N PRO A 84 -4.01 3.23 -30.16
CA PRO A 84 -3.01 3.78 -29.25
C PRO A 84 -3.56 5.01 -28.53
N TRP A 85 -3.33 5.10 -27.23
CA TRP A 85 -3.63 6.29 -26.45
C TRP A 85 -2.41 7.23 -26.46
N HIS A 86 -2.27 7.98 -27.55
CA HIS A 86 -1.08 8.80 -27.79
C HIS A 86 -0.79 9.84 -26.70
N SER A 87 -1.83 10.42 -26.09
CA SER A 87 -1.70 11.44 -25.04
C SER A 87 -1.61 10.87 -23.62
N PHE A 88 -1.54 9.53 -23.45
CA PHE A 88 -1.60 8.90 -22.14
C PHE A 88 -0.49 9.40 -21.21
N GLN A 89 0.75 9.47 -21.70
CA GLN A 89 1.88 9.89 -20.88
C GLN A 89 1.76 11.34 -20.42
N ASP A 90 1.31 12.23 -21.29
CA ASP A 90 1.14 13.65 -20.95
C ASP A 90 0.00 13.84 -19.95
N GLN A 91 -1.12 13.14 -20.16
CA GLN A 91 -2.26 13.16 -19.24
C GLN A 91 -1.89 12.57 -17.88
N GLN A 92 -1.14 11.46 -17.85
CA GLN A 92 -0.66 10.86 -16.60
C GLN A 92 0.26 11.79 -15.82
N LYS A 93 1.22 12.42 -16.50
CA LYS A 93 2.13 13.40 -15.87
C LYS A 93 1.37 14.59 -15.30
N LEU A 94 0.46 15.17 -16.09
CA LEU A 94 -0.36 16.29 -15.64
C LEU A 94 -1.18 15.90 -14.41
N ALA A 95 -1.85 14.75 -14.44
CA ALA A 95 -2.62 14.25 -13.31
C ALA A 95 -1.77 14.06 -12.06
N LEU A 96 -0.56 13.50 -12.18
CA LEU A 96 0.35 13.33 -11.04
C LEU A 96 0.81 14.68 -10.49
N VAL A 97 1.22 15.62 -11.34
CA VAL A 97 1.63 16.97 -10.91
C VAL A 97 0.50 17.65 -10.15
N THR A 98 -0.69 17.71 -10.75
CA THR A 98 -1.87 18.31 -10.11
C THR A 98 -2.22 17.62 -8.79
N LEU A 99 -2.12 16.29 -8.72
CA LEU A 99 -2.35 15.54 -7.48
C LEU A 99 -1.36 15.96 -6.38
N TYR A 100 -0.07 16.06 -6.70
CA TYR A 100 0.98 16.43 -5.75
C TYR A 100 0.94 17.90 -5.35
N GLU A 101 0.52 18.81 -6.23
CA GLU A 101 0.29 20.22 -5.90
C GLU A 101 -0.94 20.40 -5.00
N SER A 102 -1.94 19.54 -5.16
CA SER A 102 -3.20 19.60 -4.40
C SER A 102 -3.11 18.99 -2.99
N PHE A 103 -2.14 18.10 -2.73
CA PHE A 103 -1.98 17.43 -1.46
C PHE A 103 -0.80 17.98 -0.66
N PRO A 104 -1.00 18.48 0.57
CA PRO A 104 0.11 18.83 1.44
C PRO A 104 0.95 17.58 1.75
N ALA A 105 2.26 17.66 1.54
CA ALA A 105 3.17 16.51 1.66
C ALA A 105 3.13 15.82 3.04
N GLU A 106 2.87 16.59 4.10
CA GLU A 106 2.80 16.10 5.48
C GLU A 106 1.39 15.69 5.92
N HIS A 107 0.40 15.77 5.03
CA HIS A 107 -0.99 15.44 5.36
C HIS A 107 -1.17 13.92 5.51
N ARG A 108 -1.41 13.47 6.75
CA ARG A 108 -1.49 12.06 7.13
C ARG A 108 -2.94 11.62 7.32
N VAL A 109 -3.59 11.27 6.23
CA VAL A 109 -5.01 10.89 6.18
C VAL A 109 -5.26 9.50 5.63
N PHE A 110 -4.22 8.85 5.10
CA PHE A 110 -4.34 7.52 4.53
C PHE A 110 -4.22 6.44 5.58
N GLU A 111 -4.81 5.29 5.28
CA GLU A 111 -4.76 4.09 6.11
C GLU A 111 -3.33 3.72 6.51
N ASN A 112 -3.20 3.07 7.65
CA ASN A 112 -1.89 2.69 8.18
C ASN A 112 -1.34 1.40 7.56
N GLU A 113 -0.07 1.11 7.83
CA GLU A 113 0.62 -0.07 7.28
C GLU A 113 -0.06 -1.39 7.69
N ASN A 114 -0.65 -1.46 8.90
CA ASN A 114 -1.34 -2.66 9.36
C ASN A 114 -2.60 -2.95 8.52
N PHE A 115 -3.35 -1.93 8.12
CA PHE A 115 -4.48 -2.10 7.20
C PHE A 115 -4.03 -2.65 5.83
N LEU A 116 -2.95 -2.09 5.25
CA LEU A 116 -2.39 -2.61 4.00
C LEU A 116 -1.88 -4.04 4.14
N ALA A 117 -1.32 -4.41 5.30
CA ALA A 117 -0.90 -5.79 5.56
C ALA A 117 -2.09 -6.77 5.59
N ILE A 118 -3.26 -6.33 6.05
CA ILE A 118 -4.49 -7.13 6.00
C ILE A 118 -4.95 -7.29 4.56
N LEU A 119 -5.06 -6.20 3.78
CA LEU A 119 -5.42 -6.25 2.37
C LEU A 119 -4.47 -7.13 1.55
N ARG A 120 -3.17 -6.98 1.80
CA ARG A 120 -2.12 -7.82 1.22
C ARG A 120 -2.40 -9.30 1.40
N ASN A 121 -2.78 -9.71 2.61
CA ASN A 121 -3.05 -11.12 2.90
C ASN A 121 -4.34 -11.60 2.20
N GLN A 122 -5.32 -10.73 2.00
CA GLN A 122 -6.54 -11.06 1.25
C GLN A 122 -6.24 -11.25 -0.24
N VAL A 123 -5.51 -10.31 -0.83
CA VAL A 123 -5.08 -10.34 -2.23
C VAL A 123 -4.21 -11.57 -2.51
N ALA A 124 -3.24 -11.87 -1.64
CA ALA A 124 -2.35 -13.02 -1.81
C ALA A 124 -3.06 -14.39 -1.77
N ARG A 125 -4.25 -14.46 -1.15
CA ARG A 125 -5.04 -15.71 -1.07
C ARG A 125 -5.84 -16.01 -2.33
N ARG A 126 -5.92 -15.06 -3.27
CA ARG A 126 -6.73 -15.18 -4.48
C ARG A 126 -5.86 -14.94 -5.72
N PRO A 127 -5.07 -15.93 -6.14
CA PRO A 127 -4.34 -15.85 -7.41
C PRO A 127 -5.28 -15.57 -8.58
N ILE A 128 -4.78 -14.88 -9.60
CA ILE A 128 -5.51 -14.65 -10.83
C ILE A 128 -5.60 -15.99 -11.60
N ALA A 129 -6.77 -16.63 -11.57
CA ALA A 129 -6.97 -17.96 -12.14
C ALA A 129 -7.91 -17.98 -13.37
N GLY A 130 -8.59 -16.86 -13.66
CA GLY A 130 -9.49 -16.74 -14.80
C GLY A 130 -10.03 -15.33 -14.96
N GLU A 131 -10.98 -15.14 -15.88
CA GLU A 131 -11.46 -13.83 -16.33
C GLU A 131 -12.10 -12.96 -15.23
N LYS A 132 -12.68 -13.58 -14.19
CA LYS A 132 -13.31 -12.85 -13.07
C LYS A 132 -12.32 -12.47 -11.96
N SER A 133 -11.16 -13.12 -11.89
CA SER A 133 -10.18 -12.87 -10.83
C SER A 133 -9.55 -11.47 -10.87
N PRO A 134 -9.23 -10.89 -12.06
CA PRO A 134 -8.71 -9.52 -12.14
C PRO A 134 -9.67 -8.46 -11.59
N GLU A 135 -10.98 -8.64 -11.80
CA GLU A 135 -12.00 -7.71 -11.30
C GLU A 135 -11.96 -7.61 -9.77
N SER A 136 -11.95 -8.77 -9.10
CA SER A 136 -11.83 -8.83 -7.63
C SER A 136 -10.50 -8.26 -7.14
N TYR A 137 -9.40 -8.58 -7.82
CA TYR A 137 -8.09 -8.03 -7.47
C TYR A 137 -8.06 -6.50 -7.56
N LEU A 138 -8.57 -5.91 -8.65
CA LEU A 138 -8.59 -4.46 -8.84
C LEU A 138 -9.51 -3.77 -7.84
N HIS A 139 -10.65 -4.38 -7.51
CA HIS A 139 -11.52 -3.88 -6.44
C HIS A 139 -10.79 -3.85 -5.09
N ASP A 140 -10.13 -4.94 -4.70
CA ASP A 140 -9.51 -5.05 -3.38
C ASP A 140 -8.20 -4.25 -3.28
N SER A 141 -7.46 -4.11 -4.38
CA SER A 141 -6.12 -3.50 -4.38
C SER A 141 -6.05 -2.06 -4.88
N VAL A 142 -6.94 -1.63 -5.77
CA VAL A 142 -6.87 -0.29 -6.39
C VAL A 142 -8.05 0.58 -5.96
N TRP A 143 -9.27 0.04 -6.03
CA TRP A 143 -10.48 0.82 -5.76
C TRP A 143 -10.53 1.36 -4.33
N VAL A 144 -10.16 0.55 -3.33
CA VAL A 144 -10.10 0.97 -1.91
C VAL A 144 -9.17 2.18 -1.73
N LEU A 145 -8.01 2.18 -2.39
CA LEU A 145 -7.03 3.25 -2.30
C LEU A 145 -7.52 4.53 -2.98
N VAL A 146 -8.08 4.40 -4.19
CA VAL A 146 -8.63 5.54 -4.94
C VAL A 146 -9.80 6.17 -4.17
N LYS A 147 -10.65 5.36 -3.54
CA LYS A 147 -11.73 5.84 -2.68
C LYS A 147 -11.24 6.68 -1.49
N ALA A 148 -10.03 6.43 -0.99
CA ALA A 148 -9.45 7.24 0.08
C ALA A 148 -8.89 8.58 -0.44
N ILE A 149 -8.42 8.64 -1.69
CA ILE A 149 -7.84 9.85 -2.29
C ILE A 149 -8.93 10.86 -2.71
N ILE A 150 -10.04 10.39 -3.26
CA ILE A 150 -11.09 11.27 -3.83
C ILE A 150 -11.67 12.26 -2.79
N PRO A 151 -12.08 11.85 -1.56
CA PRO A 151 -12.65 12.77 -0.57
C PRO A 151 -11.70 13.89 -0.16
N GLU A 152 -10.41 13.61 -0.16
CA GLU A 152 -9.35 14.57 0.15
C GLU A 152 -9.14 15.55 -1.00
N LEU A 153 -9.13 15.07 -2.25
CA LEU A 153 -9.13 15.95 -3.43
C LEU A 153 -10.36 16.86 -3.48
N LYS A 154 -11.50 16.41 -2.96
CA LYS A 154 -12.71 17.23 -2.86
C LYS A 154 -12.59 18.40 -1.88
N GLN A 155 -11.60 18.43 -1.00
CA GLN A 155 -11.41 19.59 -0.11
C GLN A 155 -10.72 20.77 -0.81
N GLY A 156 -9.97 20.52 -1.88
CA GLY A 156 -9.24 21.54 -2.62
C GLY A 156 -10.00 22.08 -3.84
N GLU A 157 -10.34 23.37 -3.86
CA GLU A 157 -11.03 24.01 -4.99
C GLU A 157 -10.26 23.92 -6.33
N GLU A 158 -8.93 23.93 -6.28
CA GLU A 158 -8.08 23.75 -7.46
C GLU A 158 -8.15 22.31 -7.99
N ALA A 159 -7.99 21.33 -7.10
CA ALA A 159 -8.07 19.91 -7.40
C ALA A 159 -9.43 19.50 -7.96
N ARG A 160 -10.52 19.98 -7.33
CA ARG A 160 -11.90 19.77 -7.80
C ARG A 160 -12.09 20.26 -9.23
N ARG A 161 -11.59 21.46 -9.55
CA ARG A 161 -11.69 22.04 -10.90
C ARG A 161 -10.84 21.28 -11.90
N ALA A 162 -9.59 20.97 -11.55
CA ALA A 162 -8.66 20.29 -12.44
C ALA A 162 -9.11 18.86 -12.80
N PHE A 163 -9.63 18.11 -11.82
CA PHE A 163 -10.13 16.74 -12.01
C PHE A 163 -11.64 16.66 -12.29
N GLN A 164 -12.35 17.80 -12.31
CA GLN A 164 -13.81 17.87 -12.49
C GLN A 164 -14.58 16.97 -11.49
N ILE A 165 -14.18 17.01 -10.22
CA ILE A 165 -14.75 16.13 -9.17
C ILE A 165 -16.05 16.74 -8.62
N GLY A 166 -17.17 16.09 -8.90
CA GLY A 166 -18.51 16.43 -8.39
C GLY A 166 -18.97 15.56 -7.21
N ASP A 167 -20.28 15.61 -6.93
CA ASP A 167 -20.93 14.84 -5.85
C ASP A 167 -21.48 13.48 -6.30
N GLY A 168 -21.34 13.14 -7.59
CA GLY A 168 -21.90 11.93 -8.20
C GLY A 168 -22.92 12.27 -9.27
#